data_AF-A0A9D4SAT7-F1
#
_entry.id   AF-A0A9D4SAT7-F1
#
_cell.length_a   1.000
_cell.length_b   1.000
_cell.length_c   1.000
_cell.angle_alpha   90.00
_cell.angle_beta   90.00
_cell.angle_gamma   90.00
#
_symmetry.space_group_name_H-M   'P 1'
#
loop_
_entity.id
_entity.type
_entity.pdbx_description
1 polymer ?
#
loop_
_entity_poly.entity_id
_entity_poly.type
_entity_poly.pdbx_seq_one_letter_code
_entity_poly.pdbx_strand_id
1 'polypeptide(L)'
;MISDNCDFLLSEPPFALCVRFIRQEAHCAPNILWFEMNRGMTEEEFAQRNYGDKLLMDSAEVDARPFLYYLQYLTYGGLGERIKQLHAFAILESYTHGPRNEINMHHPEIEVNLLGHFYEMEGDYQRALYYYEMSLLLCDKNNAANWHVQRVKRLISNLE
;
A
#
# COMPACT_ATOMS: atom_id res chain seq x y z
N MET A 1 48.78 -9.67 13.39
CA MET A 1 48.10 -8.93 12.31
C MET A 1 47.28 -9.93 11.53
N ILE A 2 46.01 -10.08 11.91
CA ILE A 2 45.01 -10.78 11.10
C ILE A 2 44.28 -9.63 10.42
N SER A 3 44.43 -9.49 9.10
CA SER A 3 43.69 -8.49 8.35
C SER A 3 42.33 -9.08 7.99
N ASP A 4 41.30 -8.35 8.40
CA ASP A 4 39.90 -8.53 8.04
C ASP A 4 39.74 -8.60 6.52
N ASN A 5 39.24 -9.72 6.04
CA ASN A 5 38.53 -9.82 4.76
C ASN A 5 37.24 -10.59 5.03
N CYS A 6 36.35 -9.96 5.79
CA CYS A 6 34.93 -10.30 5.80
C CYS A 6 34.23 -9.52 4.67
N ASP A 7 34.62 -9.81 3.42
CA ASP A 7 33.80 -9.47 2.25
C ASP A 7 32.72 -10.56 2.08
N PHE A 8 31.86 -10.68 3.08
CA PHE A 8 30.50 -11.14 2.83
C PHE A 8 29.69 -9.88 2.56
N LEU A 9 29.70 -9.45 1.30
CA LEU A 9 28.57 -8.70 0.76
C LEU A 9 27.33 -9.53 1.09
N LEU A 10 26.60 -9.09 2.12
CA LEU A 10 25.26 -9.57 2.45
C LEU A 10 24.37 -9.24 1.25
N SER A 11 24.43 -10.07 0.21
CA SER A 11 23.45 -10.04 -0.87
C SER A 11 22.12 -10.35 -0.20
N GLU A 12 21.34 -9.30 0.00
CA GLU A 12 19.96 -9.37 0.47
C GLU A 12 19.26 -10.55 -0.24
N PRO A 13 18.52 -11.40 0.50
CA PRO A 13 17.87 -12.58 -0.07
C PRO A 13 17.02 -12.22 -1.30
N PRO A 14 16.79 -13.15 -2.24
CA PRO A 14 16.09 -12.88 -3.49
C PRO A 14 14.59 -12.76 -3.23
N PHE A 15 14.19 -11.73 -2.50
CA PHE A 15 12.81 -11.27 -2.49
C PHE A 15 12.57 -10.52 -3.79
N ALA A 16 11.42 -10.76 -4.41
CA ALA A 16 10.95 -9.89 -5.49
C ALA A 16 10.94 -8.45 -4.96
N LEU A 17 11.49 -7.50 -5.73
CA LEU A 17 11.47 -6.08 -5.35
C LEU A 17 10.04 -5.55 -5.37
N CYS A 18 9.26 -6.02 -6.35
CA CYS A 18 7.87 -5.66 -6.58
C CYS A 18 7.05 -6.93 -6.86
N VAL A 19 5.81 -6.94 -6.39
CA VAL A 19 4.79 -7.94 -6.71
C VAL A 19 3.71 -7.25 -7.53
N ARG A 20 3.32 -7.86 -8.64
CA ARG A 20 2.19 -7.42 -9.44
C ARG A 20 1.00 -8.33 -9.18
N PHE A 21 -0.10 -7.76 -8.73
CA PHE A 21 -1.39 -8.41 -8.65
C PHE A 21 -2.16 -8.14 -9.93
N ILE A 22 -2.69 -9.16 -10.57
CA ILE A 22 -3.67 -9.00 -11.66
C ILE A 22 -5.09 -9.06 -11.09
N ARG A 23 -6.07 -8.59 -11.86
CA ARG A 23 -7.48 -8.60 -11.46
C ARG A 23 -8.00 -9.95 -10.96
N GLN A 24 -7.55 -11.06 -11.54
CA GLN A 24 -7.91 -12.42 -11.10
C GLN A 24 -7.42 -12.73 -9.69
N GLU A 25 -6.36 -12.06 -9.25
CA GLU A 25 -5.74 -12.18 -7.93
C GLU A 25 -6.26 -11.12 -6.96
N ALA A 26 -7.35 -10.41 -7.30
CA ALA A 26 -7.84 -9.33 -6.45
C ALA A 26 -8.13 -9.78 -5.01
N HIS A 27 -8.62 -11.02 -4.85
CA HIS A 27 -8.85 -11.66 -3.56
C HIS A 27 -7.58 -11.91 -2.74
N CYS A 28 -6.40 -11.94 -3.37
CA CYS A 28 -5.10 -12.06 -2.71
C CYS A 28 -4.50 -10.71 -2.35
N ALA A 29 -4.92 -9.62 -3.01
CA ALA A 29 -4.46 -8.29 -2.69
C ALA A 29 -5.25 -7.73 -1.48
N PRO A 30 -4.67 -6.81 -0.71
CA PRO A 30 -5.42 -6.08 0.30
C PRO A 30 -6.50 -5.18 -0.30
N ASN A 31 -7.57 -4.98 0.47
CA ASN A 31 -8.75 -4.21 0.05
C ASN A 31 -8.42 -2.81 -0.50
N ILE A 32 -7.41 -2.14 0.05
CA ILE A 32 -6.91 -0.84 -0.45
C ILE A 32 -6.51 -0.86 -1.93
N LEU A 33 -5.99 -1.98 -2.43
CA LEU A 33 -5.56 -2.10 -3.84
C LEU A 33 -6.67 -2.63 -4.75
N TRP A 34 -7.81 -3.04 -4.20
CA TRP A 34 -8.90 -3.59 -5.01
C TRP A 34 -9.41 -2.57 -6.02
N PHE A 35 -9.45 -1.30 -5.65
CA PHE A 35 -9.86 -0.21 -6.54
C PHE A 35 -8.82 0.12 -7.62
N GLU A 36 -7.53 -0.18 -7.39
CA GLU A 36 -6.52 -0.08 -8.46
C GLU A 36 -6.72 -1.12 -9.55
N MET A 37 -7.09 -2.35 -9.15
CA MET A 37 -7.30 -3.46 -10.07
C MET A 37 -8.67 -3.44 -10.76
N ASN A 38 -9.60 -2.61 -10.28
CA ASN A 38 -11.00 -2.56 -10.76
C ASN A 38 -11.39 -1.14 -11.15
N ARG A 39 -10.90 -0.67 -12.32
CA ARG A 39 -11.17 0.69 -12.81
C ARG A 39 -12.54 0.81 -13.48
N GLY A 40 -13.16 1.98 -13.30
CA GLY A 40 -14.35 2.42 -14.06
C GLY A 40 -15.67 1.75 -13.68
N MET A 41 -15.76 1.11 -12.50
CA MET A 41 -16.99 0.47 -12.04
C MET A 41 -17.49 1.09 -10.74
N THR A 42 -18.75 1.48 -10.75
CA THR A 42 -19.60 1.54 -9.54
C THR A 42 -19.82 0.12 -8.98
N GLU A 43 -20.26 0.00 -7.73
CA GLU A 43 -20.54 -1.32 -7.11
C GLU A 43 -21.50 -2.18 -7.95
N GLU A 44 -22.45 -1.57 -8.66
CA GLU A 44 -23.43 -2.25 -9.52
C GLU A 44 -22.82 -2.71 -10.86
N GLU A 45 -21.87 -1.96 -11.41
CA GLU A 45 -21.19 -2.29 -12.66
C GLU A 45 -20.17 -3.44 -12.48
N PHE A 46 -19.61 -3.58 -11.27
CA PHE A 46 -18.77 -4.71 -10.89
C PHE A 46 -19.50 -6.06 -11.01
N ALA A 47 -20.81 -6.10 -10.74
CA ALA A 47 -21.60 -7.33 -10.72
C ALA A 47 -22.00 -7.86 -12.12
N GLN A 48 -21.82 -7.10 -13.20
CA GLN A 48 -22.53 -7.36 -14.46
C GLN A 48 -21.68 -7.56 -15.73
N ARG A 49 -20.33 -7.45 -15.76
CA ARG A 49 -19.66 -7.31 -17.09
C ARG A 49 -18.26 -7.87 -17.37
N ASN A 50 -18.06 -8.02 -18.70
CA ASN A 50 -17.04 -8.74 -19.48
C ASN A 50 -15.82 -7.90 -19.93
N TYR A 51 -14.72 -8.62 -20.24
CA TYR A 51 -13.31 -8.20 -20.21
C TYR A 51 -12.70 -7.70 -21.54
N GLY A 52 -12.86 -6.42 -21.90
CA GLY A 52 -12.06 -5.90 -23.02
C GLY A 52 -12.18 -4.41 -23.28
N ASP A 53 -11.34 -3.60 -22.62
CA ASP A 53 -10.74 -2.44 -23.26
C ASP A 53 -9.49 -1.94 -22.51
N LYS A 54 -8.46 -1.61 -23.29
CA LYS A 54 -7.10 -1.26 -22.87
C LYS A 54 -6.99 0.23 -22.58
N LEU A 55 -6.75 0.60 -21.32
CA LEU A 55 -5.79 1.66 -20.89
C LEU A 55 -5.91 2.10 -19.42
N LEU A 56 -6.57 1.31 -18.57
CA LEU A 56 -6.66 1.63 -17.15
C LEU A 56 -6.40 0.36 -16.31
N MET A 57 -5.14 0.19 -15.84
CA MET A 57 -4.57 -0.82 -14.91
C MET A 57 -5.39 -2.12 -14.70
N ASP A 58 -5.08 -3.18 -15.47
CA ASP A 58 -5.51 -4.57 -15.18
C ASP A 58 -4.73 -5.21 -14.02
N SER A 59 -3.78 -4.48 -13.45
CA SER A 59 -2.87 -4.95 -12.42
C SER A 59 -2.45 -3.84 -11.47
N ALA A 60 -2.23 -4.17 -10.20
CA ALA A 60 -1.60 -3.30 -9.21
C ALA A 60 -0.18 -3.82 -8.92
N GLU A 61 0.80 -2.93 -8.94
CA GLU A 61 2.18 -3.22 -8.54
C GLU A 61 2.38 -2.77 -7.11
N VAL A 62 3.11 -3.51 -6.29
CA VAL A 62 3.46 -3.10 -4.92
C VAL A 62 4.88 -3.49 -4.61
N ASP A 63 5.57 -2.66 -3.84
CA ASP A 63 6.89 -3.04 -3.37
C ASP A 63 6.75 -4.11 -2.29
N ALA A 64 7.42 -5.24 -2.49
CA ALA A 64 7.18 -6.43 -1.70
C ALA A 64 7.47 -6.22 -0.20
N ARG A 65 8.44 -5.36 0.13
CA ARG A 65 8.86 -5.08 1.51
C ARG A 65 7.83 -4.24 2.27
N PRO A 66 7.51 -2.98 1.88
CA PRO A 66 6.41 -2.24 2.49
C PRO A 66 5.12 -3.07 2.56
N PHE A 67 4.82 -3.79 1.49
CA PHE A 67 3.64 -4.64 1.43
C PHE A 67 3.64 -5.78 2.46
N LEU A 68 4.77 -6.47 2.65
CA LEU A 68 4.92 -7.51 3.67
C LEU A 68 4.65 -6.97 5.07
N TYR A 69 5.22 -5.80 5.41
CA TYR A 69 5.02 -5.19 6.73
C TYR A 69 3.59 -4.71 6.92
N TYR A 70 2.95 -4.23 5.86
CA TYR A 70 1.53 -3.91 5.88
C TYR A 70 0.65 -5.15 6.13
N LEU A 71 0.92 -6.29 5.47
CA LEU A 71 0.21 -7.54 5.75
C LEU A 71 0.45 -8.04 7.18
N GLN A 72 1.67 -7.90 7.70
CA GLN A 72 1.97 -8.19 9.10
C GLN A 72 1.18 -7.30 10.05
N TYR A 73 1.07 -6.00 9.77
CA TYR A 73 0.23 -5.08 10.55
C TYR A 73 -1.23 -5.56 10.61
N LEU A 74 -1.84 -5.89 9.47
CA LEU A 74 -3.21 -6.40 9.42
C LEU A 74 -3.36 -7.72 10.19
N THR A 75 -2.43 -8.64 9.98
CA THR A 75 -2.45 -9.97 10.59
C THR A 75 -2.33 -9.88 12.11
N TYR A 76 -1.35 -9.13 12.61
CA TYR A 76 -1.17 -8.95 14.05
C TYR A 76 -2.32 -8.18 14.69
N GLY A 77 -2.93 -7.23 13.97
CA GLY A 77 -4.18 -6.58 14.40
C GLY A 77 -5.32 -7.56 14.59
N GLY A 78 -5.55 -8.44 13.61
CA GLY A 78 -6.57 -9.49 13.70
C GLY A 78 -6.31 -10.53 14.79
N LEU A 79 -5.05 -10.75 15.16
CA LEU A 79 -4.64 -11.63 16.25
C LEU A 79 -4.65 -10.95 17.64
N GLY A 80 -4.89 -9.64 17.72
CA GLY A 80 -4.79 -8.87 18.98
C GLY A 80 -3.36 -8.63 19.47
N GLU A 81 -2.35 -8.90 18.64
CA GLU A 81 -0.92 -8.80 18.96
C GLU A 81 -0.41 -7.36 18.79
N ARG A 82 -0.91 -6.44 19.63
CA ARG A 82 -0.71 -4.98 19.45
C ARG A 82 0.76 -4.54 19.36
N ILE A 83 1.66 -5.14 20.12
CA ILE A 83 3.09 -4.79 20.08
C ILE A 83 3.69 -5.14 18.71
N LYS A 84 3.39 -6.32 18.18
CA LYS A 84 3.88 -6.75 16.86
C LYS A 84 3.23 -5.95 15.74
N GLN A 85 1.96 -5.60 15.89
CA GLN A 85 1.25 -4.71 14.99
C GLN A 85 1.94 -3.34 14.87
N LEU A 86 2.20 -2.68 16.01
CA LEU A 86 2.89 -1.38 16.03
C LEU A 86 4.34 -1.46 15.53
N HIS A 87 5.02 -2.57 15.80
CA HIS A 87 6.37 -2.81 15.27
C HIS A 87 6.36 -2.93 13.73
N ALA A 88 5.42 -3.68 13.15
CA ALA A 88 5.25 -3.77 11.71
C ALA A 88 4.94 -2.41 11.08
N PHE A 89 4.10 -1.61 11.76
CA PHE A 89 3.82 -0.23 11.35
C PHE A 89 5.06 0.66 11.38
N ALA A 90 5.85 0.66 12.46
CA ALA A 90 7.06 1.48 12.56
C ALA A 90 8.07 1.16 11.45
N ILE A 91 8.18 -0.12 11.07
CA ILE A 91 9.01 -0.51 9.93
C ILE A 91 8.42 0.04 8.62
N LEU A 92 7.12 -0.13 8.37
CA LEU A 92 6.46 0.43 7.18
C LEU A 92 6.68 1.95 7.07
N GLU A 93 6.50 2.68 8.17
CA GLU A 93 6.70 4.14 8.22
C GLU A 93 8.14 4.54 7.87
N SER A 94 9.14 3.72 8.27
CA SER A 94 10.54 3.96 7.93
C SER A 94 10.84 3.83 6.43
N TYR A 95 10.07 3.05 5.67
CA TYR A 95 10.20 2.97 4.21
C TYR A 95 9.73 4.27 3.56
N THR A 96 8.59 4.81 4.03
CA THR A 96 8.02 6.04 3.47
C THR A 96 8.86 7.28 3.74
N HIS A 97 9.52 7.36 4.90
CA HIS A 97 10.31 8.51 5.33
C HIS A 97 11.84 8.29 5.22
N GLY A 98 12.27 7.12 4.75
CA GLY A 98 13.68 6.76 4.61
C GLY A 98 14.37 7.45 3.42
N PRO A 99 15.72 7.42 3.37
CA PRO A 99 16.46 7.91 2.22
C PRO A 99 16.11 7.12 0.96
N ARG A 100 15.67 7.82 -0.09
CA ARG A 100 15.39 7.23 -1.39
C ARG A 100 16.72 7.02 -2.14
N ASN A 101 17.09 5.77 -2.37
CA ASN A 101 18.32 5.42 -3.09
C ASN A 101 17.95 4.89 -4.49
N GLU A 102 18.73 5.24 -5.52
CA GLU A 102 18.46 4.90 -6.94
C GLU A 102 18.34 3.39 -7.24
N ILE A 103 18.86 2.54 -6.35
CA ILE A 103 18.79 1.07 -6.47
C ILE A 103 17.40 0.54 -6.11
N ASN A 104 16.60 1.32 -5.38
CA ASN A 104 15.27 0.97 -4.95
C ASN A 104 14.23 1.79 -5.72
N MET A 105 13.81 1.27 -6.88
CA MET A 105 12.65 1.78 -7.63
C MET A 105 11.38 1.44 -6.83
N HIS A 106 11.13 2.21 -5.78
CA HIS A 106 9.92 2.12 -5.00
C HIS A 106 8.76 2.81 -5.72
N HIS A 107 7.53 2.36 -5.44
CA HIS A 107 6.27 2.99 -5.80
C HIS A 107 5.79 3.82 -4.58
N PRO A 108 6.37 5.01 -4.33
CA PRO A 108 6.17 5.75 -3.09
C PRO A 108 4.70 6.17 -2.88
N GLU A 109 3.96 6.38 -3.96
CA GLU A 109 2.52 6.66 -3.91
C GLU A 109 1.75 5.53 -3.21
N ILE A 110 2.21 4.29 -3.34
CA ILE A 110 1.57 3.11 -2.76
C ILE A 110 1.92 3.01 -1.28
N GLU A 111 3.20 3.18 -0.93
CA GLU A 111 3.64 3.20 0.47
C GLU A 111 2.88 4.27 1.27
N VAL A 112 2.78 5.47 0.71
CA VAL A 112 2.04 6.59 1.30
C VAL A 112 0.55 6.26 1.42
N ASN A 113 -0.04 5.61 0.41
CA ASN A 113 -1.44 5.15 0.47
C ASN A 113 -1.66 4.12 1.59
N LEU A 114 -0.72 3.18 1.79
CA LEU A 114 -0.78 2.20 2.88
C LEU A 114 -0.73 2.87 4.27
N LEU A 115 0.05 3.95 4.43
CA LEU A 115 0.03 4.73 5.68
C LEU A 115 -1.31 5.42 5.91
N GLY A 116 -1.95 5.95 4.86
CA GLY A 116 -3.30 6.51 4.96
C GLY A 116 -4.30 5.51 5.52
N HIS A 117 -4.22 4.25 5.06
CA HIS A 117 -5.07 3.18 5.56
C HIS A 117 -4.79 2.78 7.00
N PHE A 118 -3.53 2.80 7.42
CA PHE A 118 -3.21 2.63 8.83
C PHE A 118 -3.95 3.67 9.68
N TYR A 119 -3.83 4.96 9.35
CA TYR A 119 -4.47 6.01 10.15
C TYR A 119 -6.00 5.93 10.08
N GLU A 120 -6.57 5.51 8.95
CA GLU A 120 -8.01 5.24 8.83
C GLU A 120 -8.44 4.12 9.80
N MET A 121 -7.66 3.03 9.89
CA MET A 121 -7.91 1.90 10.78
C MET A 121 -7.75 2.26 12.27
N GLU A 122 -6.84 3.18 12.59
CA GLU A 122 -6.67 3.72 13.96
C GLU A 122 -7.70 4.81 14.32
N GLY A 123 -8.56 5.20 13.36
CA GLY A 123 -9.60 6.21 13.55
C GLY A 123 -9.10 7.66 13.46
N ASP A 124 -7.83 7.89 13.09
CA ASP A 124 -7.29 9.23 12.83
C ASP A 124 -7.56 9.62 11.37
N TYR A 125 -8.81 9.99 11.10
CA TYR A 125 -9.27 10.30 9.74
C TYR A 125 -8.58 11.53 9.13
N GLN A 126 -8.14 12.48 9.95
CA GLN A 126 -7.42 13.66 9.49
C GLN A 126 -6.04 13.30 8.94
N ARG A 127 -5.27 12.47 9.67
CA ARG A 127 -3.99 11.95 9.14
C ARG A 127 -4.21 11.01 7.97
N ALA A 128 -5.23 10.16 8.02
CA ALA A 128 -5.57 9.29 6.89
C ALA A 128 -5.76 10.11 5.61
N LEU A 129 -6.57 11.17 5.68
CA LEU A 129 -6.81 12.06 4.56
C LEU A 129 -5.53 12.72 4.05
N TYR A 130 -4.67 13.20 4.95
CA TYR A 130 -3.37 13.80 4.58
C TYR A 130 -2.52 12.83 3.75
N TYR A 131 -2.36 11.58 4.20
CA TYR A 131 -1.57 10.60 3.46
C TYR A 131 -2.22 10.20 2.14
N TYR A 132 -3.55 10.05 2.07
CA TYR A 132 -4.23 9.77 0.81
C TYR A 132 -4.08 10.92 -0.20
N GLU A 133 -4.16 12.18 0.24
CA GLU A 133 -3.92 13.34 -0.62
C GLU A 133 -2.45 13.43 -1.05
N MET A 134 -1.50 13.09 -0.16
CA MET A 134 -0.08 13.01 -0.51
C MET A 134 0.21 11.90 -1.54
N SER A 135 -0.49 10.76 -1.47
CA SER A 135 -0.40 9.71 -2.49
C SER A 135 -0.84 10.22 -3.87
N LEU A 136 -1.93 10.99 -3.92
CA LEU A 136 -2.41 11.63 -5.16
C LEU A 136 -1.47 12.70 -5.70
N LEU A 137 -0.74 13.40 -4.83
CA LEU A 137 0.31 14.34 -5.26
C LEU A 137 1.49 13.63 -5.93
N LEU A 138 1.82 12.42 -5.47
CA LEU A 138 2.87 11.58 -6.07
C LEU A 138 2.40 10.90 -7.37
N CYS A 139 1.14 10.47 -7.41
CA CYS A 139 0.52 9.86 -8.58
C CYS A 139 -0.96 10.24 -8.66
N ASP A 140 -1.29 11.19 -9.53
CA ASP A 140 -2.64 11.71 -9.75
C ASP A 140 -3.63 10.64 -10.26
N LYS A 141 -3.11 9.52 -10.78
CA LYS A 141 -3.85 8.35 -11.30
C LYS A 141 -3.95 7.19 -10.32
N ASN A 142 -3.55 7.37 -9.06
CA ASN A 142 -3.73 6.40 -7.97
C ASN A 142 -5.23 6.35 -7.59
N ASN A 143 -5.94 5.37 -8.15
CA ASN A 143 -7.39 5.26 -8.04
C ASN A 143 -7.82 4.82 -6.64
N ALA A 144 -6.99 4.02 -5.95
CA ALA A 144 -7.19 3.67 -4.57
C ALA A 144 -7.15 4.91 -3.69
N ALA A 145 -6.09 5.72 -3.80
CA ALA A 145 -5.97 6.95 -3.01
C ALA A 145 -7.14 7.91 -3.28
N ASN A 146 -7.57 8.05 -4.54
CA ASN A 146 -8.75 8.84 -4.88
C ASN A 146 -10.01 8.34 -4.17
N TRP A 147 -10.27 7.04 -4.25
CA TRP A 147 -11.40 6.42 -3.57
C TRP A 147 -11.36 6.65 -2.06
N HIS A 148 -10.19 6.45 -1.46
CA HIS A 148 -9.98 6.66 -0.03
C HIS A 148 -10.20 8.12 0.40
N VAL A 149 -9.69 9.11 -0.35
CA VAL A 149 -9.96 10.53 -0.11
C VAL A 149 -11.47 10.80 -0.06
N GLN A 150 -12.21 10.33 -1.07
CA GLN A 150 -13.66 10.56 -1.14
C GLN A 150 -14.40 9.90 0.02
N ARG A 151 -14.01 8.66 0.36
CA ARG A 151 -14.60 7.93 1.49
C ARG A 151 -14.32 8.61 2.82
N VAL A 152 -13.07 8.96 3.10
CA VAL A 152 -12.67 9.58 4.37
C VAL A 152 -13.30 10.96 4.53
N LYS A 153 -13.39 11.77 3.46
CA LYS A 153 -14.12 13.06 3.50
C LYS A 153 -15.59 12.88 3.90
N ARG A 154 -16.27 11.84 3.41
CA ARG A 154 -17.63 11.49 3.85
C ARG A 154 -17.69 11.07 5.32
N LEU A 155 -16.70 10.32 5.81
CA LEU A 155 -16.65 9.93 7.21
C LEU A 155 -16.47 11.14 8.13
N ILE A 156 -15.52 12.04 7.81
CA ILE A 156 -15.27 13.27 8.58
C ILE A 156 -16.53 14.14 8.63
N SER A 157 -17.19 14.37 7.49
CA SER A 157 -18.41 15.20 7.43
C SER A 157 -19.62 14.59 8.15
N ASN A 158 -19.65 13.28 8.38
CA ASN A 158 -20.71 12.61 9.16
C ASN A 158 -20.43 12.62 10.68
N LEU A 159 -19.23 13.04 11.10
CA LEU A 159 -18.80 13.12 12.51
C LEU A 159 -18.92 14.53 13.10
N GLU A 160 -19.13 15.55 12.25
CA GLU A 160 -19.37 16.96 12.61
C GLU A 160 -20.87 17.27 12.70
#